data_AF-A0A8S1PI84-F1
#
_entry.id   AF-A0A8S1PI84-F1
#
_cell.length_a   1.000
_cell.length_b   1.000
_cell.length_c   1.000
_cell.angle_alpha   90.00
_cell.angle_beta   90.00
_cell.angle_gamma   90.00
#
_symmetry.space_group_name_H-M   'P 1'
#
loop_
_entity.id
_entity.type
_entity.pdbx_description
1 polymer ?
#
loop_
_entity_poly.entity_id
_entity_poly.type
_entity_poly.pdbx_seq_one_letter_code
_entity_poly.pdbx_strand_id
1 'polypeptide(L)'
;MQQSLIQILFNRIVTQTSIKIVYVVKQSDDELSGRGRELQKFISQCFGQQNQDFTQITLLLNSYMGDLEDEELASSVRLQLQEIYEKPNEKIIVVRKIKSDQELKEYFSKAKRDELWKSIETSYTIKFKPAQFQRHGEIATFINSRCFSFTNKLVSEICQSLDKQIEKLDKEKMKTLLFHFMEIGLLIEMDMNQNVYGWYEKLINISQQITELLGCQNNIKKEISTFLKIFKFLSQEEDIIETKVVLRENSELIKNQLITQEKTIRYKMTVIENEANARKDEPQMLEFLQILQSAMILKELQNKNELEKKRQERESQKNCIVF
;
A
#
# COMPACT_ATOMS: atom_id res chain seq x y z
N MET A 1 3.86 1.16 -21.37
CA MET A 1 4.43 1.07 -20.01
C MET A 1 5.58 2.06 -19.78
N GLN A 2 6.68 2.04 -20.54
CA GLN A 2 7.78 3.03 -20.37
C GLN A 2 7.32 4.48 -20.54
N GLN A 3 6.53 4.80 -21.57
CA GLN A 3 5.96 6.15 -21.76
C GLN A 3 5.07 6.58 -20.58
N SER A 4 4.28 5.67 -20.01
CA SER A 4 3.41 5.92 -18.87
C SER A 4 4.22 6.25 -17.60
N LEU A 5 5.32 5.53 -17.34
CA LEU A 5 6.22 5.81 -16.22
C LEU A 5 6.95 7.15 -16.39
N ILE A 6 7.39 7.47 -17.61
CA ILE A 6 7.98 8.77 -17.94
C ILE A 6 6.97 9.90 -17.69
N GLN A 7 5.69 9.70 -18.04
CA GLN A 7 4.63 10.66 -17.75
C GLN A 7 4.37 10.85 -16.24
N ILE A 8 4.43 9.77 -15.43
CA ILE A 8 4.32 9.88 -13.96
C ILE A 8 5.49 10.69 -13.40
N LEU A 9 6.71 10.35 -13.81
CA LEU A 9 7.93 11.06 -13.40
C LEU A 9 7.87 12.54 -13.80
N PHE A 10 7.48 12.83 -15.04
CA PHE A 10 7.31 14.19 -15.52
C PHE A 10 6.27 14.93 -14.68
N ASN A 11 5.11 14.33 -14.43
CA ASN A 11 4.09 14.96 -13.59
C ASN A 11 4.56 15.21 -12.18
N ARG A 12 5.24 14.25 -11.54
CA ARG A 12 5.82 14.42 -10.21
C ARG A 12 6.83 15.57 -10.17
N ILE A 13 7.70 15.66 -11.17
CA ILE A 13 8.63 16.78 -11.30
C ILE A 13 7.83 18.08 -11.41
N VAL A 14 6.88 18.15 -12.33
CA VAL A 14 6.14 19.37 -12.65
C VAL A 14 5.19 19.81 -11.52
N THR A 15 4.64 18.88 -10.72
CA THR A 15 3.79 19.19 -9.55
C THR A 15 4.60 19.56 -8.30
N GLN A 16 5.81 19.01 -8.13
CA GLN A 16 6.72 19.36 -7.03
C GLN A 16 7.52 20.62 -7.31
N THR A 17 7.67 20.98 -8.58
CA THR A 17 8.44 22.16 -8.99
C THR A 17 7.53 23.37 -9.11
N SER A 18 8.04 24.49 -8.63
CA SER A 18 7.46 25.81 -8.80
C SER A 18 7.63 26.26 -10.25
N ILE A 19 6.53 26.50 -10.97
CA ILE A 19 6.60 26.90 -12.38
C ILE A 19 6.20 28.36 -12.53
N LYS A 20 6.91 29.06 -13.41
CA LYS A 20 6.59 30.44 -13.82
C LYS A 20 6.05 30.39 -15.24
N ILE A 21 4.93 31.04 -15.47
CA ILE A 21 4.33 31.14 -16.81
C ILE A 21 4.62 32.53 -17.35
N VAL A 22 5.32 32.56 -18.48
CA VAL A 22 5.54 33.77 -19.28
C VAL A 22 4.84 33.55 -20.61
N TYR A 23 3.77 34.30 -20.86
CA TYR A 23 3.07 34.22 -22.14
C TYR A 23 3.60 35.30 -23.07
N VAL A 24 4.17 34.89 -24.20
CA VAL A 24 4.76 35.79 -25.19
C VAL A 24 3.75 36.07 -26.29
N VAL A 25 3.27 37.31 -26.36
CA VAL A 25 2.33 37.75 -27.40
C VAL A 25 3.09 38.48 -28.49
N LYS A 26 3.10 37.95 -29.71
CA LYS A 26 3.60 38.70 -30.88
C LYS A 26 2.54 39.71 -31.31
N GLN A 27 2.64 40.96 -30.89
CA GLN A 27 1.59 41.95 -31.11
C GLN A 27 1.84 42.75 -32.39
N SER A 28 1.28 42.26 -33.51
CA SER A 28 1.21 42.99 -34.78
C SER A 28 -0.01 43.92 -34.88
N ASP A 29 -1.06 43.63 -34.10
CA ASP A 29 -2.36 44.31 -34.13
C ASP A 29 -2.73 44.74 -32.69
N ASP A 30 -3.44 45.86 -32.56
CA ASP A 30 -3.72 46.53 -31.26
C ASP A 30 -4.77 45.82 -30.38
N GLU A 31 -5.37 44.73 -30.84
CA GLU A 31 -6.42 43.98 -30.14
C GLU A 31 -5.98 42.58 -29.68
N LEU A 32 -6.34 42.23 -28.44
CA LEU A 32 -6.14 40.92 -27.82
C LEU A 32 -7.35 39.99 -27.94
N SER A 33 -8.42 40.43 -28.61
CA SER A 33 -9.64 39.65 -28.78
C SER A 33 -9.30 38.29 -29.43
N GLY A 34 -9.78 37.18 -28.85
CA GLY A 34 -9.40 35.81 -29.24
C GLY A 34 -8.17 35.24 -28.53
N ARG A 35 -7.02 35.92 -28.57
CA ARG A 35 -5.78 35.45 -27.88
C ARG A 35 -5.92 35.47 -26.36
N GLY A 36 -6.65 36.45 -25.83
CA GLY A 36 -7.06 36.45 -24.43
C GLY A 36 -7.83 35.17 -24.08
N ARG A 37 -8.82 34.74 -24.86
CA ARG A 37 -9.55 33.49 -24.57
C ARG A 37 -8.69 32.24 -24.67
N GLU A 38 -7.71 32.20 -25.57
CA GLU A 38 -6.75 31.08 -25.67
C GLU A 38 -5.84 30.98 -24.45
N LEU A 39 -5.36 32.13 -23.95
CA LEU A 39 -4.60 32.22 -22.71
C LEU A 39 -5.43 31.69 -21.53
N GLN A 40 -6.72 32.01 -21.47
CA GLN A 40 -7.65 31.48 -20.47
C GLN A 40 -7.77 29.96 -20.53
N LYS A 41 -7.94 29.44 -21.76
CA LYS A 41 -8.03 28.01 -21.99
C LYS A 41 -6.74 27.30 -21.57
N PHE A 42 -5.59 27.87 -21.90
CA PHE A 42 -4.30 27.33 -21.50
C PHE A 42 -4.11 27.31 -19.97
N ILE A 43 -4.45 28.40 -19.29
CA ILE A 43 -4.33 28.50 -17.83
C ILE A 43 -5.35 27.60 -17.13
N SER A 44 -6.62 27.60 -17.53
CA SER A 44 -7.61 26.68 -16.96
C SER A 44 -7.23 25.20 -17.14
N GLN A 45 -6.56 24.85 -18.24
CA GLN A 45 -6.01 23.50 -18.46
C GLN A 45 -4.80 23.19 -17.56
N CYS A 46 -3.92 24.17 -17.31
CA CYS A 46 -2.69 23.96 -16.53
C CYS A 46 -2.91 24.05 -15.00
N PHE A 47 -3.95 24.77 -14.56
CA PHE A 47 -4.22 25.10 -13.15
C PHE A 47 -5.44 24.36 -12.59
N GLY A 48 -6.21 23.68 -13.45
CA GLY A 48 -7.52 23.13 -13.10
C GLY A 48 -8.61 24.20 -13.05
N GLN A 49 -9.88 23.78 -13.10
CA GLN A 49 -11.01 24.70 -13.27
C GLN A 49 -11.27 25.65 -12.09
N GLN A 50 -10.70 25.38 -10.90
CA GLN A 50 -11.15 25.98 -9.63
C GLN A 50 -10.24 27.05 -9.01
N ASN A 51 -9.03 27.31 -9.50
CA ASN A 51 -8.20 28.41 -9.00
C ASN A 51 -7.63 29.25 -10.15
N GLN A 52 -8.37 30.30 -10.47
CA GLN A 52 -8.17 31.18 -11.63
C GLN A 52 -7.64 32.56 -11.19
N ASP A 53 -6.58 32.63 -10.39
CA ASP A 53 -5.97 33.94 -10.10
C ASP A 53 -5.02 34.34 -11.24
N PHE A 54 -5.62 34.79 -12.35
CA PHE A 54 -4.92 35.24 -13.55
C PHE A 54 -4.05 36.47 -13.30
N THR A 55 -4.41 37.28 -12.29
CA THR A 55 -3.79 38.58 -12.00
C THR A 55 -2.27 38.51 -11.80
N GLN A 56 -1.79 37.33 -11.40
CA GLN A 56 -0.41 37.07 -10.98
C GLN A 56 0.49 36.54 -12.09
N ILE A 57 -0.05 36.33 -13.30
CA ILE A 57 0.71 35.82 -14.45
C ILE A 57 1.45 36.98 -15.13
N THR A 58 2.70 36.73 -15.49
CA THR A 58 3.51 37.71 -16.22
C THR A 58 3.25 37.60 -17.71
N LEU A 59 2.71 38.66 -18.29
CA LEU A 59 2.51 38.78 -19.72
C LEU A 59 3.71 39.50 -20.34
N LEU A 60 4.29 38.93 -21.41
CA LEU A 60 5.35 39.58 -22.17
C LEU A 60 4.84 39.91 -23.57
N LEU A 61 4.67 41.19 -23.85
CA LEU A 61 4.28 41.70 -25.16
C LEU A 61 5.54 41.86 -26.00
N ASN A 62 5.66 41.11 -27.09
CA ASN A 62 6.84 41.09 -27.94
C ASN A 62 6.58 41.73 -29.29
N SER A 63 7.56 42.48 -29.77
CA SER A 63 7.63 43.07 -31.10
C SER A 63 6.51 44.08 -31.37
N TYR A 64 6.11 44.84 -30.35
CA TYR A 64 5.14 45.91 -30.51
C TYR A 64 5.73 47.05 -31.36
N MET A 65 4.91 47.59 -32.27
CA MET A 65 5.32 48.59 -33.28
C MET A 65 4.61 49.93 -33.16
N GLY A 66 3.55 50.02 -32.34
CA GLY A 66 2.77 51.24 -32.18
C GLY A 66 3.51 52.35 -31.43
N ASP A 67 2.98 53.57 -31.57
CA ASP A 67 3.55 54.79 -31.01
C ASP A 67 3.19 54.99 -29.53
N LEU A 68 2.33 54.13 -28.97
CA LEU A 68 2.00 54.13 -27.54
C LEU A 68 3.26 53.94 -26.72
N GLU A 69 3.37 54.65 -25.60
CA GLU A 69 4.39 54.41 -24.57
C GLU A 69 4.15 53.07 -23.85
N ASP A 70 5.19 52.51 -23.20
CA ASP A 70 5.12 51.16 -22.60
C ASP A 70 4.00 51.07 -21.54
N GLU A 71 3.82 52.11 -20.72
CA GLU A 71 2.76 52.15 -19.70
C GLU A 71 1.34 52.30 -20.31
N GLU A 72 1.21 53.05 -21.40
CA GLU A 72 -0.07 53.24 -22.09
C GLU A 72 -0.52 51.93 -22.74
N LEU A 73 0.42 51.25 -23.40
CA LEU A 73 0.19 49.92 -23.95
C LEU A 73 -0.17 48.92 -22.86
N ALA A 74 0.59 48.88 -21.76
CA ALA A 74 0.30 48.00 -20.64
C ALA A 74 -1.11 48.26 -20.09
N SER A 75 -1.51 49.53 -19.94
CA SER A 75 -2.82 49.93 -19.46
C SER A 75 -3.95 49.53 -20.42
N SER A 76 -3.75 49.72 -21.72
CA SER A 76 -4.68 49.25 -22.76
C SER A 76 -4.88 47.74 -22.70
N VAL A 77 -3.79 46.98 -22.60
CA VAL A 77 -3.84 45.52 -22.46
C VAL A 77 -4.52 45.09 -21.16
N ARG A 78 -4.30 45.80 -20.04
CA ARG A 78 -5.03 45.52 -18.79
C ARG A 78 -6.54 45.64 -18.97
N LEU A 79 -6.99 46.70 -19.63
CA LEU A 79 -8.42 46.93 -19.90
C LEU A 79 -9.01 45.83 -20.78
N GLN A 80 -8.33 45.49 -21.87
CA GLN A 80 -8.76 44.41 -22.78
C GLN A 80 -8.84 43.04 -22.06
N LEU A 81 -7.90 42.77 -21.14
CA LEU A 81 -7.95 41.55 -20.33
C LEU A 81 -9.06 41.62 -19.27
N GLN A 82 -9.29 42.77 -18.64
CA GLN A 82 -10.34 42.93 -17.64
C GLN A 82 -11.74 42.62 -18.20
N GLU A 83 -12.00 42.97 -19.47
CA GLU A 83 -13.23 42.61 -20.20
C GLU A 83 -13.41 41.09 -20.37
N ILE A 84 -12.33 40.32 -20.34
CA ILE A 84 -12.33 38.86 -20.55
C ILE A 84 -12.33 38.09 -19.21
N TYR A 85 -11.70 38.66 -18.17
CA TYR A 85 -11.27 37.91 -16.98
C TYR A 85 -11.85 38.41 -15.64
N GLU A 86 -12.69 39.45 -15.65
CA GLU A 86 -13.25 40.17 -14.48
C GLU A 86 -12.19 40.86 -13.58
N LYS A 87 -10.93 40.39 -13.58
CA LYS A 87 -9.79 40.97 -12.86
C LYS A 87 -8.65 41.33 -13.83
N PRO A 88 -7.99 42.48 -13.65
CA PRO A 88 -6.87 42.90 -14.50
C PRO A 88 -5.57 42.15 -14.14
N ASN A 89 -4.73 41.88 -15.14
CA ASN A 89 -3.37 41.42 -14.90
C ASN A 89 -2.50 42.56 -14.37
N GLU A 90 -1.80 42.33 -13.27
CA GLU A 90 -0.96 43.37 -12.67
C GLU A 90 0.36 43.53 -13.42
N LYS A 91 0.90 42.42 -13.95
CA LYS A 91 2.27 42.35 -14.46
C LYS A 91 2.36 42.12 -15.97
N ILE A 92 2.59 43.21 -16.70
CA ILE A 92 2.79 43.23 -18.14
C ILE A 92 4.17 43.83 -18.43
N ILE A 93 4.95 43.11 -19.24
CA ILE A 93 6.28 43.50 -19.69
C ILE A 93 6.19 43.79 -21.18
N VAL A 94 6.67 44.96 -21.61
CA VAL A 94 6.71 45.34 -23.02
C VAL A 94 8.12 45.14 -23.57
N VAL A 95 8.20 44.45 -24.71
CA VAL A 95 9.41 44.25 -25.50
C VAL A 95 9.14 44.79 -26.89
N ARG A 96 9.68 46.00 -27.15
CA ARG A 96 9.53 46.67 -28.45
C ARG A 96 10.32 45.96 -29.53
N LYS A 97 9.87 46.10 -30.77
CA LYS A 97 10.65 45.68 -31.92
C LYS A 97 11.89 46.59 -32.04
N ILE A 98 13.04 45.96 -32.16
CA ILE A 98 14.33 46.64 -32.34
C ILE A 98 14.36 47.25 -33.74
N LYS A 99 14.50 48.57 -33.82
CA LYS A 99 14.51 49.35 -35.07
C LYS A 99 15.92 49.78 -35.50
N SER A 100 16.90 49.72 -34.59
CA SER A 100 18.28 50.15 -34.85
C SER A 100 19.33 49.26 -34.18
N ASP A 101 20.56 49.28 -34.70
CA ASP A 101 21.71 48.59 -34.10
C ASP A 101 22.08 49.14 -32.71
N GLN A 102 21.71 50.40 -32.45
CA GLN A 102 21.91 51.02 -31.14
C GLN A 102 20.92 50.47 -30.12
N GLU A 103 19.64 50.40 -30.46
CA GLU A 103 18.62 49.72 -29.64
C GLU A 103 18.97 48.24 -29.42
N LEU A 104 19.54 47.57 -30.43
CA LEU A 104 20.00 46.18 -30.29
C LEU A 104 21.04 46.05 -29.18
N LYS A 105 22.04 46.92 -29.16
CA LYS A 105 23.09 46.92 -28.13
C LYS A 105 22.55 47.25 -26.75
N GLU A 106 21.60 48.17 -26.66
CA GLU A 106 20.94 48.54 -25.40
C GLU A 106 20.08 47.40 -24.85
N TYR A 107 19.29 46.75 -25.72
CA TYR A 107 18.40 45.66 -25.33
C TYR A 107 19.17 44.40 -24.88
N PHE A 108 20.29 44.10 -25.54
CA PHE A 108 21.20 43.03 -25.14
C PHE A 108 22.26 43.47 -24.12
N SER A 109 22.17 44.68 -23.57
CA SER A 109 23.05 45.09 -22.47
C SER A 109 22.85 44.20 -21.24
N LYS A 110 23.86 44.12 -20.38
CA LYS A 110 23.75 43.37 -19.12
C LYS A 110 22.63 43.96 -18.24
N ALA A 111 22.57 45.29 -18.14
CA ALA A 111 21.57 45.99 -17.34
C ALA A 111 20.14 45.64 -17.77
N LYS A 112 19.84 45.68 -19.08
CA LYS A 112 18.48 45.40 -19.56
C LYS A 112 18.09 43.92 -19.46
N ARG A 113 19.07 43.03 -19.62
CA ARG A 113 18.89 41.58 -19.35
C ARG A 113 18.60 41.29 -17.88
N ASP A 114 19.34 41.94 -16.96
CA ASP A 114 19.14 41.77 -15.52
C ASP A 114 17.76 42.30 -15.09
N GLU A 115 17.30 43.41 -15.68
CA GLU A 115 15.97 43.98 -15.44
C GLU A 115 14.84 43.04 -15.90
N LEU A 116 14.96 42.49 -17.12
CA LEU A 116 14.01 41.52 -17.65
C LEU A 116 13.99 40.25 -16.81
N TRP A 117 15.17 39.74 -16.44
CA TRP A 117 15.30 38.55 -15.61
C TRP A 117 14.70 38.73 -14.23
N LYS A 118 14.95 39.86 -13.56
CA LYS A 118 14.36 40.19 -12.26
C LYS A 118 12.83 40.29 -12.34
N SER A 119 12.30 40.77 -13.46
CA SER A 119 10.85 40.81 -13.71
C SER A 119 10.25 39.40 -13.84
N ILE A 120 10.98 38.46 -14.47
CA ILE A 120 10.59 37.04 -14.51
C ILE A 120 10.75 36.38 -13.13
N GLU A 121 11.85 36.66 -12.41
CA GLU A 121 12.14 36.09 -11.10
C GLU A 121 11.13 36.51 -10.03
N THR A 122 10.61 37.73 -10.12
CA THR A 122 9.54 38.22 -9.24
C THR A 122 8.14 37.81 -9.72
N SER A 123 8.01 37.03 -10.79
CA SER A 123 6.70 36.48 -11.21
C SER A 123 6.18 35.48 -10.18
N TYR A 124 4.86 35.37 -10.06
CA TYR A 124 4.27 34.42 -9.14
C TYR A 124 4.57 32.97 -9.54
N THR A 125 4.78 32.16 -8.51
CA THR A 125 5.04 30.73 -8.64
C THR A 125 3.72 29.98 -8.65
N ILE A 126 3.53 29.16 -9.67
CA ILE A 126 2.34 28.36 -9.84
C ILE A 126 2.67 26.90 -9.50
N LYS A 127 1.77 26.27 -8.76
CA LYS A 127 1.77 24.82 -8.58
C LYS A 127 0.93 24.21 -9.70
N PHE A 128 1.59 23.48 -10.60
CA PHE A 128 0.90 22.78 -11.67
C PHE A 128 -0.02 21.70 -11.10
N LYS A 129 -1.27 21.65 -11.56
CA LYS A 129 -2.25 20.61 -11.18
C LYS A 129 -2.87 20.06 -12.47
N PRO A 130 -2.34 18.95 -13.03
CA PRO A 130 -2.88 18.40 -14.26
C PRO A 130 -4.32 17.93 -14.05
N ALA A 131 -5.23 18.32 -14.94
CA ALA A 131 -6.65 18.01 -14.83
C ALA A 131 -6.96 16.51 -15.01
N GLN A 132 -6.23 15.79 -15.86
CA GLN A 132 -6.35 14.33 -16.05
C GLN A 132 -5.03 13.71 -16.53
N PHE A 133 -4.70 12.54 -15.98
CA PHE A 133 -3.57 11.74 -16.43
C PHE A 133 -4.00 10.84 -17.61
N GLN A 134 -3.37 11.00 -18.77
CA GLN A 134 -3.61 10.09 -19.90
C GLN A 134 -3.16 8.67 -19.51
N ARG A 135 -4.05 7.68 -19.67
CA ARG A 135 -3.80 6.25 -19.34
C ARG A 135 -3.70 5.92 -17.85
N HIS A 136 -4.31 6.72 -16.96
CA HIS A 136 -4.39 6.39 -15.52
C HIS A 136 -4.90 4.95 -15.29
N GLY A 137 -5.93 4.53 -16.06
CA GLY A 137 -6.51 3.21 -15.98
C GLY A 137 -5.57 2.07 -16.39
N GLU A 138 -4.67 2.28 -17.37
CA GLU A 138 -3.69 1.26 -17.75
C GLU A 138 -2.67 1.03 -16.64
N ILE A 139 -2.24 2.12 -15.98
CA ILE A 139 -1.29 2.07 -14.87
C ILE A 139 -1.94 1.41 -13.66
N ALA A 140 -3.16 1.83 -13.30
CA ALA A 140 -3.93 1.20 -12.25
C ALA A 140 -4.08 -0.30 -12.52
N THR A 141 -4.54 -0.69 -13.71
CA THR A 141 -4.69 -2.11 -14.10
C THR A 141 -3.38 -2.88 -14.02
N PHE A 142 -2.27 -2.30 -14.47
CA PHE A 142 -0.97 -2.94 -14.37
C PHE A 142 -0.56 -3.18 -12.91
N ILE A 143 -0.69 -2.16 -12.06
CA ILE A 143 -0.37 -2.26 -10.63
C ILE A 143 -1.25 -3.30 -9.97
N ASN A 144 -2.54 -3.27 -10.25
CA ASN A 144 -3.53 -4.19 -9.72
C ASN A 144 -3.18 -5.63 -10.07
N SER A 145 -2.92 -5.89 -11.35
CA SER A 145 -2.53 -7.22 -11.84
C SER A 145 -1.25 -7.73 -11.18
N ARG A 146 -0.28 -6.83 -10.93
CA ARG A 146 0.98 -7.17 -10.26
C ARG A 146 0.79 -7.41 -8.77
N CYS A 147 0.04 -6.56 -8.07
CA CYS A 147 -0.31 -6.76 -6.67
C CYS A 147 -1.04 -8.09 -6.48
N PHE A 148 -2.07 -8.33 -7.27
CA PHE A 148 -2.87 -9.55 -7.23
C PHE A 148 -2.02 -10.79 -7.53
N SER A 149 -1.27 -10.78 -8.64
CA SER A 149 -0.40 -11.89 -9.02
C SER A 149 0.65 -12.19 -7.95
N PHE A 150 1.25 -11.14 -7.39
CA PHE A 150 2.28 -11.28 -6.37
C PHE A 150 1.69 -11.84 -5.07
N THR A 151 0.59 -11.26 -4.58
CA THR A 151 0.01 -11.72 -3.32
C THR A 151 -0.56 -13.13 -3.44
N ASN A 152 -1.22 -13.47 -4.55
CA ASN A 152 -1.69 -14.83 -4.78
C ASN A 152 -0.56 -15.84 -4.83
N LYS A 153 0.57 -15.51 -5.46
CA LYS A 153 1.74 -16.39 -5.48
C LYS A 153 2.21 -16.67 -4.06
N LEU A 154 2.30 -15.63 -3.24
CA LEU A 154 2.77 -15.72 -1.86
C LEU A 154 1.77 -16.46 -0.95
N VAL A 155 0.47 -16.18 -1.04
CA VAL A 155 -0.56 -16.93 -0.30
C VAL A 155 -0.62 -18.39 -0.74
N SER A 156 -0.53 -18.66 -2.05
CA SER A 156 -0.50 -20.04 -2.55
C SER A 156 0.71 -20.81 -2.03
N GLU A 157 1.89 -20.19 -1.97
CA GLU A 157 3.08 -20.80 -1.38
C GLU A 157 2.89 -21.11 0.11
N ILE A 158 2.29 -20.18 0.87
CA ILE A 158 1.96 -20.37 2.28
C ILE A 158 1.02 -21.58 2.44
N CYS A 159 -0.09 -21.61 1.70
CA CYS A 159 -1.07 -22.71 1.77
C CYS A 159 -0.41 -24.04 1.42
N GLN A 160 0.31 -24.12 0.29
CA GLN A 160 0.96 -25.36 -0.14
C GLN A 160 2.03 -25.84 0.85
N SER A 161 2.78 -24.92 1.45
CA SER A 161 3.83 -25.27 2.42
C SER A 161 3.23 -25.71 3.74
N LEU A 162 2.15 -25.07 4.18
CA LEU A 162 1.41 -25.45 5.37
C LEU A 162 0.81 -26.85 5.18
N ASP A 163 0.09 -27.11 4.09
CA ASP A 163 -0.51 -28.43 3.80
C ASP A 163 0.55 -29.56 3.83
N LYS A 164 1.77 -29.29 3.35
CA LYS A 164 2.87 -30.27 3.33
C LYS A 164 3.55 -30.47 4.69
N GLN A 165 3.56 -29.44 5.54
CA GLN A 165 4.38 -29.43 6.75
C GLN A 165 3.58 -29.48 8.04
N ILE A 166 2.26 -29.27 8.01
CA ILE A 166 1.42 -29.12 9.20
C ILE A 166 1.54 -30.30 10.17
N GLU A 167 1.70 -31.51 9.66
CA GLU A 167 1.90 -32.73 10.44
C GLU A 167 3.27 -32.80 11.16
N LYS A 168 4.24 -32.02 10.71
CA LYS A 168 5.63 -31.99 11.24
C LYS A 168 5.91 -30.76 12.10
N LEU A 169 4.96 -29.84 12.21
CA LEU A 169 5.12 -28.64 13.02
C LEU A 169 4.99 -28.99 14.51
N ASP A 170 5.85 -28.38 15.33
CA ASP A 170 5.71 -28.44 16.78
C ASP A 170 4.66 -27.43 17.29
N LYS A 171 4.24 -27.61 18.55
CA LYS A 171 3.18 -26.79 19.17
C LYS A 171 3.52 -25.30 19.21
N GLU A 172 4.79 -24.93 19.39
CA GLU A 172 5.20 -23.52 19.48
C GLU A 172 5.19 -22.84 18.11
N LYS A 173 5.63 -23.54 17.06
CA LYS A 173 5.50 -23.06 15.67
C LYS A 173 4.04 -22.91 15.27
N MET A 174 3.17 -23.86 15.64
CA MET A 174 1.73 -23.75 15.37
C MET A 174 1.08 -22.55 16.06
N LYS A 175 1.42 -22.27 17.33
CA LYS A 175 0.95 -21.06 18.03
C LYS A 175 1.43 -19.78 17.33
N THR A 176 2.69 -19.75 16.93
CA THR A 176 3.29 -18.58 16.26
C THR A 176 2.62 -18.33 14.91
N LEU A 177 2.37 -19.38 14.13
CA LEU A 177 1.61 -19.28 12.89
C LEU A 177 0.21 -18.73 13.17
N LEU A 178 -0.53 -19.32 14.12
CA LEU A 178 -1.88 -18.87 14.47
C LEU A 178 -1.92 -17.38 14.83
N PHE A 179 -0.94 -16.91 15.60
CA PHE A 179 -0.79 -15.50 15.92
C PHE A 179 -0.65 -14.63 14.66
N HIS A 180 0.25 -15.00 13.73
CA HIS A 180 0.42 -14.25 12.48
C HIS A 180 -0.82 -14.27 11.57
N PHE A 181 -1.55 -15.39 11.51
CA PHE A 181 -2.84 -15.45 10.80
C PHE A 181 -3.87 -14.49 11.42
N MET A 182 -3.92 -14.40 12.76
CA MET A 182 -4.76 -13.42 13.47
C MET A 182 -4.32 -11.98 13.20
N GLU A 183 -3.02 -11.69 13.18
CA GLU A 183 -2.50 -10.37 12.84
C GLU A 183 -2.92 -9.93 11.43
N ILE A 184 -2.90 -10.84 10.45
CA ILE A 184 -3.41 -10.56 9.09
C ILE A 184 -4.91 -10.26 9.14
N GLY A 185 -5.70 -11.05 9.89
CA GLY A 185 -7.13 -10.81 10.05
C GLY A 185 -7.44 -9.42 10.61
N LEU A 186 -6.74 -9.03 11.68
CA LEU A 186 -6.86 -7.71 12.28
C LEU A 186 -6.42 -6.60 11.33
N LEU A 187 -5.31 -6.79 10.61
CA LEU A 187 -4.81 -5.82 9.65
C LEU A 187 -5.83 -5.54 8.54
N ILE A 188 -6.54 -6.56 8.05
CA ILE A 188 -7.58 -6.41 7.02
C ILE A 188 -8.81 -5.66 7.56
N GLU A 189 -9.13 -5.81 8.84
CA GLU A 189 -10.24 -5.10 9.50
C GLU A 189 -9.89 -3.65 9.86
N MET A 190 -8.60 -3.30 9.93
CA MET A 190 -8.18 -1.92 10.10
C MET A 190 -8.47 -1.10 8.84
N ASP A 191 -9.20 0.00 9.01
CA ASP A 191 -9.54 0.89 7.89
C ASP A 191 -8.27 1.48 7.24
N MET A 192 -8.18 1.44 5.91
CA MET A 192 -7.01 1.86 5.12
C MET A 192 -6.81 3.39 5.06
N ASN A 193 -7.36 4.12 6.03
CA ASN A 193 -7.57 5.57 5.95
C ASN A 193 -6.31 6.43 6.09
N GLN A 194 -5.18 5.89 6.56
CA GLN A 194 -3.99 6.73 6.83
C GLN A 194 -2.79 6.48 5.90
N ASN A 195 -2.49 5.23 5.52
CA ASN A 195 -1.34 4.94 4.65
C ASN A 195 -1.46 3.57 3.97
N VAL A 196 -1.74 3.58 2.67
CA VAL A 196 -1.92 2.37 1.83
C VAL A 196 -0.63 1.55 1.73
N TYR A 197 0.51 2.23 1.57
CA TYR A 197 1.81 1.56 1.51
C TYR A 197 2.13 0.84 2.81
N GLY A 198 1.99 1.54 3.94
CA GLY A 198 2.29 0.99 5.26
C GLY A 198 1.40 -0.19 5.62
N TRP A 199 0.13 -0.16 5.19
CA TRP A 199 -0.76 -1.30 5.32
C TRP A 199 -0.26 -2.51 4.54
N TYR A 200 0.05 -2.33 3.24
CA TYR A 200 0.48 -3.44 2.38
C TYR A 200 1.87 -3.98 2.78
N GLU A 201 2.78 -3.10 3.20
CA GLU A 201 4.10 -3.47 3.72
C GLU A 201 3.96 -4.37 4.96
N LYS A 202 3.07 -4.04 5.90
CA LYS A 202 2.78 -4.90 7.06
C LYS A 202 2.25 -6.27 6.64
N LEU A 203 1.30 -6.31 5.70
CA LEU A 203 0.73 -7.56 5.20
C LEU A 203 1.81 -8.47 4.60
N ILE A 204 2.68 -7.93 3.75
CA ILE A 204 3.78 -8.67 3.14
C ILE A 204 4.80 -9.11 4.19
N ASN A 205 5.12 -8.28 5.18
CA ASN A 205 6.07 -8.63 6.25
C ASN A 205 5.55 -9.79 7.11
N ILE A 206 4.28 -9.77 7.52
CA ILE A 206 3.69 -10.88 8.29
C ILE A 206 3.69 -12.16 7.43
N SER A 207 3.34 -12.04 6.15
CA SER A 207 3.38 -13.17 5.24
C SER A 207 4.80 -13.74 5.05
N GLN A 208 5.83 -12.90 5.05
CA GLN A 208 7.22 -13.36 5.03
C GLN A 208 7.56 -14.16 6.28
N GLN A 209 7.19 -13.69 7.46
CA GLN A 209 7.40 -14.40 8.72
C GLN A 209 6.75 -15.79 8.69
N ILE A 210 5.52 -15.89 8.14
CA ILE A 210 4.84 -17.18 7.92
C ILE A 210 5.66 -18.07 6.97
N THR A 211 6.12 -17.55 5.83
CA THR A 211 6.92 -18.34 4.88
C THR A 211 8.26 -18.81 5.46
N GLU A 212 8.88 -18.01 6.35
CA GLU A 212 10.11 -18.38 7.04
C GLU A 212 9.87 -19.49 8.06
N LEU A 213 8.79 -19.42 8.84
CA LEU A 213 8.38 -20.46 9.77
C LEU A 213 8.09 -21.79 9.07
N LEU A 214 7.55 -21.73 7.85
CA LEU A 214 7.28 -22.89 6.99
C LEU A 214 8.48 -23.31 6.13
N GLY A 215 9.64 -22.65 6.24
CA GLY A 215 10.84 -23.02 5.48
C GLY A 215 10.70 -22.94 3.95
N CYS A 216 9.88 -22.02 3.43
CA CYS A 216 9.71 -21.81 1.99
C CYS A 216 11.02 -21.35 1.30
N GLN A 217 11.15 -21.56 -0.01
CA GLN A 217 12.38 -21.22 -0.75
C GLN A 217 12.67 -19.69 -0.79
N ASN A 218 13.95 -19.32 -0.67
CA ASN A 218 14.46 -17.93 -0.62
C ASN A 218 14.17 -17.05 -1.85
N ASN A 219 13.70 -17.60 -2.98
CA ASN A 219 13.47 -16.83 -4.21
C ASN A 219 12.39 -15.74 -4.05
N ILE A 220 11.45 -15.92 -3.11
CA ILE A 220 10.35 -14.98 -2.86
C ILE A 220 10.85 -13.67 -2.21
N LYS A 221 11.91 -13.71 -1.39
CA LYS A 221 12.43 -12.50 -0.69
C LYS A 221 12.93 -11.42 -1.65
N LYS A 222 13.64 -11.80 -2.72
CA LYS A 222 14.19 -10.85 -3.69
C LYS A 222 13.07 -10.18 -4.50
N GLU A 223 12.05 -10.94 -4.89
CA GLU A 223 10.86 -10.43 -5.57
C GLU A 223 10.10 -9.43 -4.67
N ILE A 224 9.94 -9.73 -3.37
CA ILE A 224 9.29 -8.85 -2.40
C ILE A 224 9.98 -7.49 -2.32
N SER A 225 11.31 -7.48 -2.16
CA SER A 225 12.05 -6.23 -2.03
C SER A 225 11.93 -5.33 -3.26
N THR A 226 11.84 -5.94 -4.45
CA THR A 226 11.69 -5.22 -5.72
C THR A 226 10.25 -4.70 -5.86
N PHE A 227 9.28 -5.54 -5.53
CA PHE A 227 7.87 -5.19 -5.56
C PHE A 227 7.56 -4.04 -4.60
N LEU A 228 8.00 -4.10 -3.34
CA LEU A 228 7.76 -3.05 -2.34
C LEU A 228 8.36 -1.70 -2.77
N LYS A 229 9.53 -1.69 -3.41
CA LYS A 229 10.11 -0.45 -3.96
C LYS A 229 9.24 0.17 -5.05
N ILE A 230 8.72 -0.66 -5.97
CA ILE A 230 7.83 -0.21 -7.05
C ILE A 230 6.51 0.29 -6.43
N PHE A 231 5.95 -0.46 -5.48
CA PHE A 231 4.70 -0.12 -4.82
C PHE A 231 4.81 1.17 -3.99
N LYS A 232 5.93 1.38 -3.29
CA LYS A 232 6.22 2.63 -2.55
C LYS A 232 6.23 3.87 -3.43
N PHE A 233 6.77 3.75 -4.64
CA PHE A 233 6.77 4.85 -5.59
C PHE A 233 5.34 5.18 -6.02
N LEU A 234 4.52 4.17 -6.30
CA LEU A 234 3.17 4.33 -6.83
C LEU A 234 2.16 4.79 -5.78
N SER A 235 2.30 4.35 -4.53
CA SER A 235 1.47 4.81 -3.41
C SER A 235 1.66 6.29 -3.09
N GLN A 236 2.74 6.92 -3.57
CA GLN A 236 2.94 8.36 -3.42
C GLN A 236 2.09 9.18 -4.41
N GLU A 237 1.46 8.50 -5.38
CA GLU A 237 0.64 9.09 -6.43
C GLU A 237 -0.85 8.71 -6.24
N GLU A 238 -1.30 8.56 -4.98
CA GLU A 238 -2.70 8.21 -4.62
C GLU A 238 -3.74 9.19 -5.21
N ASP A 239 -3.35 10.45 -5.43
CA ASP A 239 -4.20 11.47 -6.07
C ASP A 239 -4.46 11.19 -7.56
N ILE A 240 -3.68 10.28 -8.16
CA ILE A 240 -3.67 9.97 -9.59
C ILE A 240 -4.09 8.52 -9.85
N ILE A 241 -3.80 7.62 -8.91
CA ILE A 241 -4.03 6.17 -9.04
C ILE A 241 -4.91 5.72 -7.87
N GLU A 242 -6.11 5.21 -8.16
CA GLU A 242 -7.04 4.64 -7.17
C GLU A 242 -6.57 3.30 -6.61
N THR A 243 -5.47 3.30 -5.86
CA THR A 243 -4.87 2.10 -5.25
C THR A 243 -5.73 1.53 -4.11
N LYS A 244 -6.47 2.37 -3.38
CA LYS A 244 -7.26 1.97 -2.19
C LYS A 244 -8.34 0.93 -2.50
N VAL A 245 -9.14 1.15 -3.54
CA VAL A 245 -10.27 0.27 -3.90
C VAL A 245 -9.76 -1.13 -4.23
N VAL A 246 -8.71 -1.21 -5.04
CA VAL A 246 -8.15 -2.47 -5.53
C VAL A 246 -7.48 -3.26 -4.42
N LEU A 247 -6.77 -2.58 -3.52
CA LEU A 247 -6.13 -3.25 -2.40
C LEU A 247 -7.14 -3.82 -1.41
N ARG A 248 -8.33 -3.19 -1.30
CA ARG A 248 -9.44 -3.74 -0.52
C ARG A 248 -9.99 -5.03 -1.15
N GLU A 249 -10.15 -5.06 -2.47
CA GLU A 249 -10.57 -6.29 -3.16
C GLU A 249 -9.54 -7.42 -3.02
N ASN A 250 -8.26 -7.09 -3.18
CA ASN A 250 -7.18 -8.04 -2.97
C ASN A 250 -7.11 -8.51 -1.51
N SER A 251 -7.34 -7.63 -0.53
CA SER A 251 -7.29 -7.98 0.89
C SER A 251 -8.38 -8.96 1.28
N GLU A 252 -9.60 -8.81 0.76
CA GLU A 252 -10.69 -9.76 1.02
C GLU A 252 -10.40 -11.15 0.43
N LEU A 253 -9.80 -11.21 -0.76
CA LEU A 253 -9.40 -12.48 -1.37
C LEU A 253 -8.33 -13.20 -0.53
N ILE A 254 -7.35 -12.45 -0.02
CA ILE A 254 -6.34 -12.98 0.91
C ILE A 254 -6.98 -13.48 2.20
N LYS A 255 -7.89 -12.69 2.79
CA LYS A 255 -8.63 -13.05 4.01
C LYS A 255 -9.29 -14.41 3.85
N ASN A 256 -10.04 -14.58 2.76
CA ASN A 256 -10.78 -15.81 2.48
C ASN A 256 -9.87 -17.03 2.33
N GLN A 257 -8.72 -16.88 1.67
CA GLN A 257 -7.75 -17.97 1.51
C GLN A 257 -7.07 -18.35 2.83
N LEU A 258 -6.70 -17.36 3.64
CA LEU A 258 -5.99 -17.58 4.90
C LEU A 258 -6.91 -18.07 6.05
N ILE A 259 -8.19 -17.69 6.07
CA ILE A 259 -9.18 -18.17 7.06
C ILE A 259 -9.26 -19.71 7.06
N THR A 260 -9.19 -20.32 5.88
CA THR A 260 -9.26 -21.79 5.75
C THR A 260 -8.05 -22.44 6.40
N GLN A 261 -6.88 -21.84 6.24
CA GLN A 261 -5.64 -22.32 6.83
C GLN A 261 -5.59 -22.09 8.35
N GLU A 262 -6.10 -20.97 8.82
CA GLU A 262 -6.27 -20.70 10.26
C GLU A 262 -7.12 -21.79 10.94
N LYS A 263 -8.28 -22.15 10.34
CA LYS A 263 -9.14 -23.22 10.86
C LYS A 263 -8.42 -24.57 10.93
N THR A 264 -7.59 -24.87 9.93
CA THR A 264 -6.81 -26.10 9.86
C THR A 264 -5.76 -26.17 10.97
N ILE A 265 -5.04 -25.08 11.21
CA ILE A 265 -4.08 -24.97 12.33
C ILE A 265 -4.80 -25.13 13.68
N ARG A 266 -5.94 -24.45 13.88
CA ARG A 266 -6.75 -24.57 15.11
C ARG A 266 -7.15 -26.00 15.38
N TYR A 267 -7.68 -26.69 14.35
CA TYR A 267 -8.07 -28.10 14.48
C TYR A 267 -6.88 -28.98 14.89
N LYS A 268 -5.72 -28.81 14.25
CA LYS A 268 -4.53 -29.60 14.57
C LYS A 268 -4.05 -29.36 15.99
N MET A 269 -4.06 -28.10 16.45
CA MET A 269 -3.73 -27.78 17.84
C MET A 269 -4.65 -28.48 18.84
N THR A 270 -5.96 -28.51 18.57
CA THR A 270 -6.93 -29.24 19.42
C THR A 270 -6.64 -30.74 19.45
N VAL A 271 -6.30 -31.35 18.31
CA VAL A 271 -5.92 -32.78 18.26
C VAL A 271 -4.69 -33.05 19.13
N ILE A 272 -3.66 -32.22 19.02
CA ILE A 272 -2.43 -32.36 19.82
C ILE A 272 -2.71 -32.20 21.33
N GLU A 273 -3.61 -31.29 21.69
CA GLU A 273 -4.02 -31.10 23.09
C GLU A 273 -4.81 -32.30 23.62
N ASN A 274 -5.71 -32.85 22.82
CA ASN A 274 -6.45 -34.06 23.18
C ASN A 274 -5.53 -35.27 23.31
N GLU A 275 -4.55 -35.45 22.41
CA GLU A 275 -3.54 -36.50 22.51
C GLU A 275 -2.66 -36.34 23.75
N ALA A 276 -2.23 -35.11 24.06
CA ALA A 276 -1.44 -34.83 25.25
C ALA A 276 -2.21 -35.08 26.55
N ASN A 277 -3.51 -34.81 26.57
CA ASN A 277 -4.38 -35.10 27.71
C ASN A 277 -4.63 -36.62 27.84
N ALA A 278 -4.94 -37.31 26.74
CA ALA A 278 -5.11 -38.77 26.75
C ALA A 278 -3.86 -39.50 27.25
N ARG A 279 -2.65 -39.05 26.85
CA ARG A 279 -1.37 -39.59 27.35
C ARG A 279 -1.10 -39.29 28.84
N LYS A 280 -1.75 -38.28 29.43
CA LYS A 280 -1.68 -38.02 30.88
C LYS A 280 -2.64 -38.90 31.68
N ASP A 281 -3.73 -39.35 31.06
CA ASP A 281 -4.73 -40.21 31.69
C ASP A 281 -4.36 -41.70 31.58
N GLU A 282 -3.56 -42.07 30.57
CA GLU A 282 -3.09 -43.44 30.32
C GLU A 282 -2.29 -44.06 31.51
N PRO A 283 -1.37 -43.34 32.19
CA PRO A 283 -0.68 -43.84 33.36
C PRO A 283 -1.62 -44.09 34.55
N GLN A 284 -2.63 -43.24 34.75
CA GLN A 284 -3.61 -43.38 35.84
C GLN A 284 -4.53 -44.58 35.59
N MET A 285 -4.91 -44.80 34.34
CA MET A 285 -5.70 -45.97 33.92
C MET A 285 -4.88 -47.27 34.07
N LEU A 286 -3.59 -47.26 33.73
CA LEU A 286 -2.68 -48.39 33.93
C LEU A 286 -2.46 -48.71 35.41
N GLU A 287 -2.28 -47.69 36.25
CA GLU A 287 -2.15 -47.84 37.69
C GLU A 287 -3.45 -48.40 38.31
N PHE A 288 -4.61 -47.91 37.88
CA PHE A 288 -5.91 -48.44 38.28
C PHE A 288 -6.07 -49.92 37.89
N LEU A 289 -5.69 -50.30 36.66
CA LEU A 289 -5.74 -51.70 36.22
C LEU A 289 -4.80 -52.61 37.02
N GLN A 290 -3.60 -52.14 37.37
CA GLN A 290 -2.66 -52.87 38.23
C GLN A 290 -3.22 -53.07 39.64
N ILE A 291 -3.84 -52.03 40.22
CA ILE A 291 -4.51 -52.12 41.52
C ILE A 291 -5.64 -53.14 41.46
N LEU A 292 -6.48 -53.09 40.42
CA LEU A 292 -7.63 -53.98 40.27
C LEU A 292 -7.19 -55.45 40.08
N GLN A 293 -6.12 -55.69 39.32
CA GLN A 293 -5.54 -57.02 39.12
C GLN A 293 -4.92 -57.57 40.43
N SER A 294 -4.23 -56.73 41.21
CA SER A 294 -3.68 -57.12 42.51
C SER A 294 -4.78 -57.47 43.53
N ALA A 295 -5.90 -56.73 43.51
CA ALA A 295 -7.07 -57.01 44.35
C ALA A 295 -7.76 -58.33 43.98
N MET A 296 -7.84 -58.67 42.68
CA MET A 296 -8.36 -59.96 42.22
C MET A 296 -7.48 -61.12 42.70
N ILE A 297 -6.15 -61.00 42.58
CA ILE A 297 -5.19 -62.01 43.06
C ILE A 297 -5.32 -62.22 44.57
N LEU A 298 -5.42 -61.12 45.34
CA LEU A 298 -5.63 -61.18 46.79
C LEU A 298 -6.93 -61.89 47.18
N LYS A 299 -8.02 -61.63 46.45
CA LYS A 299 -9.32 -62.27 46.68
C LYS A 299 -9.27 -63.78 46.37
N GLU A 300 -8.58 -64.17 45.31
CA GLU A 300 -8.36 -65.59 45.00
C GLU A 300 -7.53 -66.30 46.06
N LEU A 301 -6.48 -65.65 46.57
CA LEU A 301 -5.66 -66.16 47.67
C LEU A 301 -6.49 -66.31 48.96
N GLN A 302 -7.30 -65.32 49.31
CA GLN A 302 -8.21 -65.41 50.47
C GLN A 302 -9.19 -66.58 50.32
N ASN A 303 -9.81 -66.72 49.15
CA ASN A 303 -10.73 -67.83 48.88
C ASN A 303 -10.03 -69.20 49.00
N LYS A 304 -8.79 -69.33 48.49
CA LYS A 304 -7.98 -70.55 48.63
C LYS A 304 -7.66 -70.85 50.10
N ASN A 305 -7.23 -69.85 50.86
CA ASN A 305 -6.92 -70.00 52.28
C ASN A 305 -8.15 -70.39 53.10
N GLU A 306 -9.33 -69.83 52.80
CA GLU A 306 -10.59 -70.24 53.44
C GLU A 306 -10.98 -71.68 53.11
N LEU A 307 -10.76 -72.11 51.86
CA LEU A 307 -10.98 -73.49 51.43
C LEU A 307 -10.03 -74.47 52.13
N GLU A 308 -8.75 -74.13 52.26
CA GLU A 308 -7.77 -74.92 53.02
C GLU A 308 -8.12 -74.97 54.50
N LYS A 309 -8.53 -73.86 55.10
CA LYS A 309 -8.94 -73.81 56.51
C LYS A 309 -10.16 -74.70 56.76
N LYS A 310 -11.17 -74.63 55.89
CA LYS A 310 -12.34 -75.54 55.95
C LYS A 310 -11.95 -77.01 55.75
N ARG A 311 -10.92 -77.30 54.94
CA ARG A 311 -10.39 -78.65 54.77
C ARG A 311 -9.69 -79.15 56.03
N GLN A 312 -8.83 -78.32 56.64
CA GLN A 312 -8.16 -78.63 57.90
C GLN A 312 -9.16 -78.82 59.06
N GLU A 313 -10.21 -78.01 59.14
CA GLU A 313 -11.29 -78.16 60.12
C GLU A 313 -12.04 -79.50 59.95
N ARG A 314 -12.32 -79.91 58.70
CA ARG A 314 -12.93 -81.22 58.41
C ARG A 314 -12.01 -82.40 58.74
N GLU A 315 -10.71 -82.27 58.48
CA GLU A 315 -9.72 -83.30 58.84
C GLU A 315 -9.55 -83.39 60.37
N SER A 316 -9.59 -82.25 61.07
CA SER A 316 -9.55 -82.19 62.54
C SER A 316 -10.80 -82.83 63.19
N GLN A 317 -11.98 -82.60 62.61
CA GLN A 317 -13.22 -83.25 63.05
C GLN A 317 -13.22 -84.76 62.85
N LYS A 318 -12.58 -85.27 61.78
CA LYS A 318 -12.42 -86.72 61.56
C LYS A 318 -11.51 -87.37 62.60
N ASN A 319 -10.50 -86.66 63.10
CA ASN A 319 -9.61 -87.15 64.14
C ASN A 319 -10.21 -87.13 65.56
N CYS A 320 -11.35 -86.46 65.77
CA CYS A 320 -12.07 -86.45 67.05
C CYS A 320 -13.16 -87.55 67.19
N ILE A 321 -13.42 -88.36 66.15
CA ILE A 321 -14.39 -89.49 66.20
C ILE A 321 -13.64 -90.83 66.34
N VAL A 322 -12.59 -90.87 67.16
CA VAL A 322 -11.95 -92.11 67.59
C VAL A 322 -11.87 -92.08 69.11
N PHE A 323 -12.99 -92.42 69.75
CA PHE A 323 -13.08 -92.98 71.10
C PHE A 323 -14.34 -93.83 71.20
#